data_AF-A0A5B0FNZ5-F1
#
_entry.id   AF-A0A5B0FNZ5-F1
#
_cell.length_a   1.000
_cell.length_b   1.000
_cell.length_c   1.000
_cell.angle_alpha   90.00
_cell.angle_beta   90.00
_cell.angle_gamma   90.00
#
_symmetry.space_group_name_H-M   'P 1'
#
loop_
_entity.id
_entity.type
_entity.pdbx_description
1 polymer ?
#
loop_
_entity_poly.entity_id
_entity_poly.type
_entity_poly.pdbx_seq_one_letter_code
_entity_poly.pdbx_strand_id
1 'polypeptide(L)'
;MNLFNILDQFEKFDGDAVDRIGYTSRRFFLNKISSKVAAAATPVILAGAINKAYAQSADAVEVLKFALTLEYLENEFYQLGNDASGLIPDMYKPVFEQIEKHELAHVKFLESALKIDPFAAKPTFDFTVGGTYAAFTNFDTFVFLSHAFEDTGVRAYKGQAGTLINDPQILEYALQVHSVEARHASISRKILAKIRNSKSIKSWITLDEGSPAPVYKGSNSEATIVQGGLNLLDLDLAGIPDGDSTRFKAATEAFDEILTKQETLDIATPFIKM
;
A
#
# COMPACT_ATOMS: atom_id res chain seq x y z
N MET A 1 6.27 -19.46 30.24
CA MET A 1 5.97 -20.02 28.90
C MET A 1 7.12 -19.65 27.99
N ASN A 2 7.69 -20.64 27.30
CA ASN A 2 8.97 -20.51 26.59
C ASN A 2 8.70 -20.32 25.10
N LEU A 3 9.12 -19.18 24.54
CA LEU A 3 8.81 -18.74 23.16
C LEU A 3 9.27 -19.74 22.08
N PHE A 4 10.22 -20.62 22.44
CA PHE A 4 10.76 -21.66 21.55
C PHE A 4 9.82 -22.86 21.33
N ASN A 5 8.85 -23.11 22.20
CA ASN A 5 7.92 -24.25 22.04
C ASN A 5 6.77 -23.97 21.05
N ILE A 6 6.61 -22.73 20.60
CA ILE A 6 5.57 -22.34 19.62
C ILE A 6 6.00 -22.72 18.19
N LEU A 7 7.31 -22.76 17.92
CA LEU A 7 7.83 -23.10 16.59
C LEU A 7 7.72 -24.60 16.28
N ASP A 8 7.87 -25.47 17.29
CA ASP A 8 7.73 -26.93 17.14
C ASP A 8 6.28 -27.38 16.87
N GLN A 9 5.29 -26.56 17.20
CA GLN A 9 3.88 -26.88 16.97
C GLN A 9 3.41 -26.60 15.53
N PHE A 10 4.18 -25.83 14.75
CA PHE A 10 3.91 -25.61 13.32
C PHE A 10 4.38 -26.77 12.44
N GLU A 11 5.23 -27.67 12.96
CA GLU A 11 5.77 -28.80 12.19
C GLU A 11 4.80 -30.00 12.12
N LYS A 12 3.66 -29.94 12.82
CA LYS A 12 2.68 -31.04 12.90
C LYS A 12 1.38 -30.82 12.11
N PHE A 13 1.31 -29.83 11.24
CA PHE A 13 0.19 -29.66 10.32
C PHE A 13 0.47 -30.32 8.96
N ASP A 14 -0.17 -31.48 8.80
CA ASP A 14 -0.57 -32.20 7.58
C ASP A 14 0.37 -32.16 6.35
N GLY A 15 1.09 -33.28 6.15
CA GLY A 15 2.09 -33.48 5.09
C GLY A 15 1.54 -33.52 3.66
N ASP A 16 0.23 -33.55 3.45
CA ASP A 16 -0.37 -33.68 2.10
C ASP A 16 -0.84 -32.34 1.49
N ALA A 17 -0.82 -31.23 2.24
CA ALA A 17 -1.09 -29.89 1.70
C ALA A 17 0.18 -29.20 1.16
N VAL A 18 1.37 -29.63 1.63
CA VAL A 18 2.68 -29.05 1.29
C VAL A 18 3.16 -29.51 -0.09
N ASP A 19 2.77 -30.71 -0.54
CA ASP A 19 3.18 -31.26 -1.84
C ASP A 19 2.51 -30.58 -3.05
N ARG A 20 1.48 -29.74 -2.84
CA ARG A 20 0.89 -28.88 -3.88
C ARG A 20 1.47 -27.47 -3.94
N ILE A 21 2.32 -27.08 -2.99
CA ILE A 21 3.06 -25.79 -2.98
C ILE A 21 4.56 -26.06 -3.26
N GLY A 22 4.87 -27.19 -3.88
CA GLY A 22 6.17 -27.42 -4.47
C GLY A 22 6.34 -26.52 -5.69
N TYR A 23 6.88 -25.32 -5.50
CA TYR A 23 8.01 -24.74 -6.23
C TYR A 23 8.26 -23.32 -5.70
N THR A 24 9.47 -23.12 -5.15
CA THR A 24 10.08 -21.86 -4.67
C THR A 24 10.02 -21.63 -3.15
N SER A 25 10.76 -22.46 -2.42
CA SER A 25 11.04 -22.23 -0.99
C SER A 25 12.08 -21.11 -0.78
N ARG A 26 11.93 -20.36 0.32
CA ARG A 26 12.77 -19.22 0.78
C ARG A 26 14.30 -19.49 0.76
N ARG A 27 14.71 -20.76 0.69
CA ARG A 27 16.11 -21.20 0.60
C ARG A 27 16.76 -20.92 -0.75
N PHE A 28 15.99 -20.86 -1.83
CA PHE A 28 16.48 -20.41 -3.15
C PHE A 28 16.81 -18.90 -3.14
N PHE A 29 16.08 -18.13 -2.33
CA PHE A 29 16.23 -16.67 -2.22
C PHE A 29 17.52 -16.27 -1.46
N LEU A 30 17.84 -16.96 -0.37
CA LEU A 30 19.05 -16.66 0.44
C LEU A 30 20.36 -17.08 -0.25
N ASN A 31 20.32 -18.08 -1.14
CA ASN A 31 21.51 -18.54 -1.86
C ASN A 31 21.91 -17.65 -3.06
N LYS A 32 21.07 -16.69 -3.47
CA LYS A 32 21.42 -15.69 -4.52
C LYS A 32 22.01 -14.39 -3.96
N ILE A 33 21.87 -14.12 -2.66
CA ILE A 33 22.31 -12.86 -2.04
C ILE A 33 23.69 -12.99 -1.38
N SER A 34 24.22 -14.20 -1.24
CA SER A 34 25.48 -14.47 -0.53
C SER A 34 26.71 -14.58 -1.45
N SER A 35 27.13 -13.47 -2.07
CA SER A 35 28.56 -13.22 -2.24
C SER A 35 28.87 -11.76 -2.59
N LYS A 36 29.25 -10.99 -1.57
CA LYS A 36 30.06 -9.77 -1.63
C LYS A 36 29.45 -8.51 -2.27
N VAL A 37 28.52 -7.84 -1.59
CA VAL A 37 28.48 -6.37 -1.55
C VAL A 37 27.94 -5.92 -0.18
N ALA A 38 28.81 -5.43 0.69
CA ALA A 38 28.44 -4.56 1.79
C ALA A 38 28.76 -3.13 1.35
N ALA A 39 27.76 -2.41 0.85
CA ALA A 39 27.78 -0.95 0.66
C ALA A 39 26.34 -0.51 0.42
N ALA A 40 25.89 0.47 1.22
CA ALA A 40 24.63 1.23 1.15
C ALA A 40 23.53 0.63 0.26
N ALA A 41 22.44 0.15 0.87
CA ALA A 41 21.23 -0.33 0.19
C ALA A 41 20.68 0.74 -0.77
N THR A 42 21.20 0.73 -1.99
CA THR A 42 20.67 1.46 -3.13
C THR A 42 19.76 0.46 -3.86
N PRO A 43 18.49 0.80 -4.16
CA PRO A 43 17.57 -0.07 -4.90
C PRO A 43 18.01 -0.45 -6.32
N VAL A 44 19.20 -0.01 -6.75
CA VAL A 44 19.75 -0.15 -8.11
C VAL A 44 19.98 -1.62 -8.50
N ILE A 45 20.08 -2.55 -7.56
CA ILE A 45 20.32 -3.97 -7.88
C ILE A 45 19.14 -4.62 -8.61
N LEU A 46 17.91 -4.07 -8.51
CA LEU A 46 16.75 -4.68 -9.17
C LEU A 46 16.71 -4.41 -10.69
N ALA A 47 17.25 -3.29 -11.18
CA ALA A 47 17.23 -2.94 -12.60
C ALA A 47 17.95 -3.97 -13.50
N GLY A 48 18.98 -4.64 -12.97
CA GLY A 48 19.74 -5.66 -13.71
C GLY A 48 19.00 -6.99 -13.94
N ALA A 49 18.00 -7.30 -13.11
CA ALA A 49 17.18 -8.51 -13.26
C ALA A 49 16.12 -8.39 -14.37
N ILE A 50 15.79 -7.15 -14.78
CA ILE A 50 14.72 -6.83 -15.73
C ILE A 50 15.18 -6.99 -17.20
N ASN A 51 16.48 -7.15 -17.44
CA ASN A 51 17.07 -7.22 -18.79
C ASN A 51 16.89 -8.56 -19.52
N LYS A 52 16.30 -9.60 -18.91
CA LYS A 52 15.93 -10.83 -19.62
C LYS A 52 14.46 -10.79 -20.00
N ALA A 53 14.20 -10.37 -21.24
CA ALA A 53 13.00 -10.66 -22.03
C ALA A 53 11.71 -10.88 -21.21
N TYR A 54 11.26 -9.82 -20.54
CA TYR A 54 9.93 -9.77 -19.92
C TYR A 54 8.89 -9.61 -21.04
N ALA A 55 8.26 -10.71 -21.45
CA ALA A 55 6.98 -10.63 -22.13
C ALA A 55 5.92 -10.37 -21.05
N GLN A 56 5.72 -9.09 -20.72
CA GLN A 56 4.63 -8.67 -19.85
C GLN A 56 3.32 -8.90 -20.61
N SER A 57 2.31 -9.44 -19.93
CA SER A 57 0.97 -9.48 -20.51
C SER A 57 0.47 -8.06 -20.81
N ALA A 58 -0.46 -7.92 -21.76
CA ALA A 58 -1.08 -6.61 -22.02
C ALA A 58 -1.74 -6.05 -20.75
N ASP A 59 -2.40 -6.92 -19.99
CA ASP A 59 -3.02 -6.59 -18.71
C ASP A 59 -2.00 -6.08 -17.69
N ALA A 60 -0.83 -6.72 -17.58
CA ALA A 60 0.22 -6.25 -16.69
C ALA A 60 0.77 -4.88 -17.09
N VAL A 61 0.92 -4.61 -18.39
CA VAL A 61 1.31 -3.27 -18.87
C VAL A 61 0.26 -2.23 -18.49
N GLU A 62 -1.03 -2.55 -18.58
CA GLU A 62 -2.10 -1.66 -18.14
C GLU A 62 -2.11 -1.42 -16.63
N VAL A 63 -1.84 -2.45 -15.83
CA VAL A 63 -1.70 -2.33 -14.37
C VAL A 63 -0.53 -1.44 -14.02
N LEU A 64 0.63 -1.62 -14.67
CA LEU A 64 1.82 -0.79 -14.43
C LEU A 64 1.58 0.69 -14.79
N LYS A 65 0.90 0.98 -15.91
CA LYS A 65 0.54 2.36 -16.29
C LYS A 65 -0.46 2.98 -15.32
N PHE A 66 -1.41 2.19 -14.86
CA PHE A 66 -2.38 2.61 -13.84
C PHE A 66 -1.67 2.95 -12.52
N ALA A 67 -0.83 2.04 -12.01
CA ALA A 67 -0.03 2.28 -10.81
C ALA A 67 0.84 3.53 -10.97
N LEU A 68 1.54 3.66 -12.11
CA LEU A 68 2.42 4.81 -12.37
C LEU A 68 1.69 6.16 -12.30
N THR A 69 0.43 6.21 -12.73
CA THR A 69 -0.40 7.42 -12.59
C THR A 69 -0.59 7.81 -11.13
N LEU A 70 -0.84 6.84 -10.25
CA LEU A 70 -1.02 7.07 -8.81
C LEU A 70 0.31 7.47 -8.15
N GLU A 71 1.39 6.77 -8.49
CA GLU A 71 2.73 7.06 -7.96
C GLU A 71 3.24 8.46 -8.37
N TYR A 72 2.89 8.91 -9.59
CA TYR A 72 3.18 10.30 -9.99
C TYR A 72 2.39 11.31 -9.17
N LEU A 73 1.14 11.00 -8.83
CA LEU A 73 0.27 11.87 -8.02
C LEU A 73 0.87 12.00 -6.61
N GLU A 74 1.23 10.88 -5.97
CA GLU A 74 1.78 10.85 -4.62
C GLU A 74 3.16 11.49 -4.55
N ASN A 75 4.06 11.15 -5.48
CA ASN A 75 5.39 11.75 -5.57
C ASN A 75 5.31 13.29 -5.69
N GLU A 76 4.49 13.81 -6.61
CA GLU A 76 4.35 15.26 -6.74
C GLU A 76 3.71 15.89 -5.50
N PHE A 77 2.71 15.24 -4.90
CA PHE A 77 2.08 15.72 -3.68
C PHE A 77 3.09 15.88 -2.54
N TYR A 78 3.92 14.86 -2.30
CA TYR A 78 4.92 14.90 -1.25
C TYR A 78 6.05 15.88 -1.56
N GLN A 79 6.51 15.95 -2.82
CA GLN A 79 7.50 16.93 -3.23
C GLN A 79 7.02 18.36 -2.94
N LEU A 80 5.80 18.71 -3.39
CA LEU A 80 5.22 20.04 -3.17
C LEU A 80 5.00 20.33 -1.68
N GLY A 81 4.51 19.35 -0.92
CA GLY A 81 4.32 19.48 0.52
C GLY A 81 5.63 19.65 1.29
N ASN A 82 6.68 18.95 0.86
CA ASN A 82 8.00 19.06 1.45
C ASN A 82 8.66 20.41 1.10
N ASP A 83 8.49 20.91 -0.12
CA ASP A 83 9.05 22.19 -0.53
C ASP A 83 8.27 23.40 0.04
N ALA A 84 7.03 23.19 0.49
CA ALA A 84 6.20 24.24 1.10
C ALA A 84 6.77 24.72 2.45
N SER A 85 7.36 25.92 2.45
CA SER A 85 7.93 26.54 3.63
C SER A 85 6.91 26.72 4.76
N GLY A 86 7.23 26.19 5.95
CA GLY A 86 6.39 26.29 7.14
C GLY A 86 5.14 25.42 7.14
N LEU A 87 4.91 24.59 6.11
CA LEU A 87 3.78 23.67 6.06
C LEU A 87 3.93 22.53 7.07
N ILE A 88 5.04 21.80 6.99
CA ILE A 88 5.28 20.59 7.79
C ILE A 88 6.14 20.96 9.01
N PRO A 89 5.64 20.76 10.25
CA PRO A 89 6.44 20.96 11.45
C PRO A 89 7.69 20.07 11.46
N ASP A 90 8.82 20.59 11.94
CA ASP A 90 10.13 19.92 11.94
C ASP A 90 10.09 18.48 12.48
N MET A 91 9.28 18.23 13.50
CA MET A 91 9.16 16.90 14.10
C MET A 91 8.55 15.83 13.18
N TYR A 92 7.79 16.24 12.16
CA TYR A 92 7.17 15.34 11.17
C TYR A 92 7.88 15.36 9.83
N LYS A 93 8.70 16.37 9.58
CA LYS A 93 9.42 16.58 8.31
C LYS A 93 10.20 15.35 7.83
N PRO A 94 10.99 14.64 8.67
CA PRO A 94 11.72 13.45 8.24
C PRO A 94 10.81 12.29 7.78
N VAL A 95 9.58 12.22 8.27
CA VAL A 95 8.62 11.17 7.87
C VAL A 95 8.19 11.42 6.43
N PHE A 96 7.70 12.62 6.13
CA PHE A 96 7.20 12.95 4.80
C PHE A 96 8.30 13.06 3.74
N GLU A 97 9.53 13.44 4.12
CA GLU A 97 10.70 13.33 3.24
C GLU A 97 11.07 11.88 2.93
N GLN A 98 10.82 10.95 3.87
CA GLN A 98 11.08 9.53 3.63
C GLN A 98 10.03 8.92 2.71
N ILE A 99 8.76 9.30 2.87
CA ILE A 99 7.67 8.89 1.99
C ILE A 99 7.94 9.38 0.56
N GLU A 100 8.26 10.66 0.37
CA GLU A 100 8.64 11.21 -0.96
C GLU A 100 9.75 10.39 -1.66
N LYS A 101 10.78 9.97 -0.90
CA LYS A 101 11.87 9.15 -1.45
C LYS A 101 11.39 7.76 -1.89
N HIS A 102 10.42 7.18 -1.21
CA HIS A 102 9.81 5.92 -1.59
C HIS A 102 8.97 6.08 -2.85
N GLU A 103 8.10 7.11 -2.92
CA GLU A 103 7.29 7.36 -4.11
C GLU A 103 8.14 7.65 -5.34
N LEU A 104 9.24 8.39 -5.18
CA LEU A 104 10.20 8.58 -6.26
C LEU A 104 10.88 7.27 -6.69
N ALA A 105 11.11 6.33 -5.76
CA ALA A 105 11.66 5.02 -6.10
C ALA A 105 10.63 4.16 -6.83
N HIS A 106 9.36 4.20 -6.43
CA HIS A 106 8.26 3.49 -7.09
C HIS A 106 8.06 4.00 -8.52
N VAL A 107 7.99 5.32 -8.72
CA VAL A 107 7.94 5.96 -10.05
C VAL A 107 9.06 5.47 -10.95
N LYS A 108 10.32 5.55 -10.48
CA LYS A 108 11.49 5.13 -11.28
C LYS A 108 11.46 3.65 -11.64
N PHE A 109 11.00 2.81 -10.71
CA PHE A 109 10.83 1.39 -11.00
C PHE A 109 9.80 1.19 -12.11
N LEU A 110 8.62 1.80 -11.99
CA LEU A 110 7.52 1.62 -12.94
C LEU A 110 7.86 2.17 -14.32
N GLU A 111 8.51 3.34 -14.41
CA GLU A 111 9.05 3.89 -15.66
C GLU A 111 10.03 2.92 -16.31
N SER A 112 10.95 2.35 -15.52
CA SER A 112 11.93 1.37 -16.00
C SER A 112 11.26 0.08 -16.47
N ALA A 113 10.25 -0.42 -15.74
CA ALA A 113 9.48 -1.61 -16.09
C ALA A 113 8.67 -1.42 -17.38
N LEU A 114 8.15 -0.20 -17.61
CA LEU A 114 7.42 0.20 -18.80
C LEU A 114 8.33 0.59 -19.97
N LYS A 115 9.63 0.78 -19.74
CA LYS A 115 10.63 1.23 -20.72
C LYS A 115 10.25 2.57 -21.36
N ILE A 116 9.76 3.50 -20.55
CA ILE A 116 9.44 4.86 -20.97
C ILE A 116 10.47 5.84 -20.45
N ASP A 117 10.55 7.00 -21.10
CA ASP A 117 11.39 8.09 -20.61
C ASP A 117 10.82 8.62 -19.28
N PRO A 118 11.70 9.04 -18.34
CA PRO A 118 11.27 9.59 -17.06
C PRO A 118 10.27 10.73 -17.22
N PHE A 119 9.18 10.66 -16.47
CA PHE A 119 8.07 11.63 -16.42
C PHE A 119 7.36 11.86 -17.75
N ALA A 120 7.62 11.07 -18.80
CA ALA A 120 7.05 11.28 -20.12
C ALA A 120 5.52 11.14 -20.16
N ALA A 121 4.95 10.35 -19.26
CA ALA A 121 3.51 10.10 -19.14
C ALA A 121 2.88 10.74 -17.90
N LYS A 122 3.60 11.64 -17.22
CA LYS A 122 3.13 12.25 -15.97
C LYS A 122 1.98 13.24 -16.24
N PRO A 123 0.79 13.05 -15.64
CA PRO A 123 -0.30 14.02 -15.72
C PRO A 123 0.05 15.32 -15.00
N THR A 124 -0.73 16.37 -15.24
CA THR A 124 -0.71 17.56 -14.39
C THR A 124 -1.74 17.39 -13.27
N PHE A 125 -1.38 17.76 -12.05
CA PHE A 125 -2.26 17.61 -10.89
C PHE A 125 -2.81 18.95 -10.35
N ASP A 126 -3.97 18.89 -9.69
CA ASP A 126 -4.55 19.96 -8.85
C ASP A 126 -4.88 19.42 -7.46
N PHE A 127 -3.93 19.51 -6.54
CA PHE A 127 -4.11 19.10 -5.15
C PHE A 127 -5.07 19.99 -4.35
N THR A 128 -5.47 21.14 -4.90
CA THR A 128 -6.46 22.01 -4.26
C THR A 128 -7.88 21.65 -4.66
N VAL A 129 -8.07 20.89 -5.76
CA VAL A 129 -9.38 20.59 -6.35
C VAL A 129 -10.22 21.87 -6.47
N GLY A 130 -9.73 22.81 -7.27
CA GLY A 130 -10.38 24.11 -7.45
C GLY A 130 -10.49 24.96 -6.19
N GLY A 131 -9.55 24.80 -5.23
CA GLY A 131 -9.56 25.53 -3.95
C GLY A 131 -10.35 24.87 -2.81
N THR A 132 -10.90 23.68 -3.03
CA THR A 132 -11.56 22.87 -1.98
C THR A 132 -10.62 22.50 -0.85
N TYR A 133 -9.34 22.22 -1.16
CA TYR A 133 -8.33 21.82 -0.20
C TYR A 133 -7.20 22.85 -0.09
N ALA A 134 -6.88 23.24 1.15
CA ALA A 134 -5.70 24.02 1.50
C ALA A 134 -4.44 23.13 1.60
N ALA A 135 -4.21 22.28 0.58
CA ALA A 135 -3.26 21.16 0.61
C ALA A 135 -1.83 21.53 1.03
N PHE A 136 -1.35 22.71 0.63
CA PHE A 136 0.04 23.15 0.88
C PHE A 136 0.15 24.39 1.75
N THR A 137 -0.95 24.80 2.39
CA THR A 137 -0.97 25.96 3.32
C THR A 137 -1.54 25.60 4.69
N ASN A 138 -2.06 24.38 4.86
CA ASN A 138 -2.61 23.88 6.10
C ASN A 138 -2.11 22.45 6.37
N PHE A 139 -1.34 22.28 7.45
CA PHE A 139 -0.74 20.98 7.79
C PHE A 139 -1.78 19.88 8.04
N ASP A 140 -2.91 20.19 8.69
CA ASP A 140 -3.97 19.22 8.91
C ASP A 140 -4.56 18.72 7.58
N THR A 141 -4.77 19.62 6.63
CA THR A 141 -5.24 19.28 5.28
C THR A 141 -4.20 18.48 4.50
N PHE A 142 -2.91 18.83 4.60
CA PHE A 142 -1.82 18.05 4.01
C PHE A 142 -1.81 16.61 4.53
N VAL A 143 -1.82 16.43 5.85
CA VAL A 143 -1.80 15.07 6.44
C VAL A 143 -3.09 14.32 6.10
N PHE A 144 -4.24 15.00 6.06
CA PHE A 144 -5.52 14.44 5.65
C PHE A 144 -5.50 13.92 4.21
N LEU A 145 -4.93 14.67 3.27
CA LEU A 145 -4.77 14.20 1.89
C LEU A 145 -3.70 13.11 1.77
N SER A 146 -2.59 13.21 2.52
CA SER A 146 -1.55 12.19 2.57
C SER A 146 -2.16 10.83 2.86
N HIS A 147 -2.83 10.64 4.00
CA HIS A 147 -3.39 9.31 4.27
C HIS A 147 -4.50 8.91 3.28
N ALA A 148 -5.23 9.87 2.67
CA ALA A 148 -6.19 9.54 1.63
C ALA A 148 -5.55 8.87 0.42
N PHE A 149 -4.42 9.42 -0.04
CA PHE A 149 -3.68 8.87 -1.18
C PHE A 149 -3.10 7.51 -0.82
N GLU A 150 -2.38 7.42 0.31
CA GLU A 150 -1.79 6.15 0.76
C GLU A 150 -2.85 5.04 0.92
N ASP A 151 -4.00 5.36 1.54
CA ASP A 151 -5.11 4.42 1.71
C ASP A 151 -5.67 3.98 0.36
N THR A 152 -5.72 4.89 -0.61
CA THR A 152 -6.11 4.58 -1.99
C THR A 152 -5.07 3.67 -2.66
N GLY A 153 -3.78 3.96 -2.52
CA GLY A 153 -2.66 3.17 -3.04
C GLY A 153 -2.65 1.74 -2.52
N VAL A 154 -2.77 1.55 -1.19
CA VAL A 154 -2.89 0.22 -0.54
C VAL A 154 -3.96 -0.63 -1.23
N ARG A 155 -5.17 -0.06 -1.33
CA ARG A 155 -6.34 -0.77 -1.84
C ARG A 155 -6.27 -0.99 -3.35
N ALA A 156 -5.67 -0.06 -4.09
CA ALA A 156 -5.44 -0.15 -5.53
C ALA A 156 -4.46 -1.27 -5.89
N TYR A 157 -3.30 -1.33 -5.23
CA TYR A 157 -2.31 -2.38 -5.46
C TYR A 157 -2.88 -3.77 -5.13
N LYS A 158 -3.57 -3.90 -3.99
CA LYS A 158 -4.25 -5.16 -3.63
C LYS A 158 -5.32 -5.52 -4.67
N GLY A 159 -6.08 -4.54 -5.17
CA GLY A 159 -7.12 -4.73 -6.19
C GLY A 159 -6.61 -5.19 -7.54
N GLN A 160 -5.36 -4.89 -7.91
CA GLN A 160 -4.75 -5.35 -9.16
C GLN A 160 -3.97 -6.67 -9.03
N ALA A 161 -3.78 -7.19 -7.81
CA ALA A 161 -3.01 -8.41 -7.58
C ALA A 161 -3.55 -9.63 -8.36
N GLY A 162 -4.88 -9.76 -8.46
CA GLY A 162 -5.53 -10.83 -9.24
C GLY A 162 -5.22 -10.77 -10.74
N THR A 163 -5.16 -9.57 -11.31
CA THR A 163 -4.80 -9.34 -12.72
C THR A 163 -3.36 -9.78 -13.00
N LEU A 164 -2.46 -9.61 -12.02
CA LEU A 164 -1.02 -9.90 -12.15
C LEU A 164 -0.64 -11.36 -11.87
N ILE A 165 -1.61 -12.26 -11.61
CA ILE A 165 -1.31 -13.64 -11.19
C ILE A 165 -0.45 -14.43 -12.20
N ASN A 166 -0.54 -14.07 -13.48
CA ASN A 166 0.23 -14.69 -14.56
C ASN A 166 1.57 -13.97 -14.84
N ASP A 167 1.86 -12.87 -14.14
CA ASP A 167 3.05 -12.05 -14.26
C ASP A 167 3.81 -12.02 -12.92
N PRO A 168 4.38 -13.16 -12.47
CA PRO A 168 4.79 -13.37 -11.07
C PRO A 168 5.83 -12.37 -10.56
N GLN A 169 6.75 -11.89 -11.40
CA GLN A 169 7.72 -10.87 -10.97
C GLN A 169 7.09 -9.47 -10.84
N ILE A 170 6.07 -9.15 -11.65
CA ILE A 170 5.32 -7.91 -11.50
C ILE A 170 4.43 -7.98 -10.26
N LEU A 171 3.77 -9.13 -10.04
CA LEU A 171 3.02 -9.38 -8.81
C LEU A 171 3.90 -9.27 -7.57
N GLU A 172 5.10 -9.87 -7.57
CA GLU A 172 6.04 -9.78 -6.45
C GLU A 172 6.37 -8.33 -6.12
N TYR A 173 6.67 -7.51 -7.13
CA TYR A 173 6.91 -6.08 -6.94
C TYR A 173 5.66 -5.34 -6.43
N ALA A 174 4.51 -5.57 -7.04
CA ALA A 174 3.26 -4.93 -6.61
C ALA A 174 2.94 -5.21 -5.13
N LEU A 175 3.23 -6.43 -4.65
CA LEU A 175 3.09 -6.80 -3.24
C LEU A 175 4.15 -6.14 -2.34
N GLN A 176 5.37 -5.92 -2.84
CA GLN A 176 6.39 -5.16 -2.11
C GLN A 176 5.94 -3.71 -1.91
N VAL A 177 5.46 -3.05 -2.97
CA VAL A 177 4.93 -1.68 -2.90
C VAL A 177 3.70 -1.60 -2.00
N HIS A 178 2.72 -2.49 -2.17
CA HIS A 178 1.54 -2.56 -1.31
C HIS A 178 1.88 -2.55 0.19
N SER A 179 2.92 -3.27 0.61
CA SER A 179 3.37 -3.30 2.00
C SER A 179 4.08 -2.01 2.47
N VAL A 180 4.66 -1.25 1.54
CA VAL A 180 5.22 0.09 1.78
C VAL A 180 4.08 1.10 1.94
N GLU A 181 3.11 1.12 1.01
CA GLU A 181 1.91 1.96 1.10
C GLU A 181 1.17 1.75 2.42
N ALA A 182 1.02 0.50 2.87
CA ALA A 182 0.35 0.21 4.14
C ALA A 182 1.05 0.84 5.35
N ARG A 183 2.39 0.95 5.30
CA ARG A 183 3.17 1.62 6.35
C ARG A 183 3.03 3.13 6.28
N HIS A 184 3.00 3.71 5.09
CA HIS A 184 2.77 5.13 4.87
C HIS A 184 1.36 5.54 5.33
N ALA A 185 0.33 4.82 4.90
CA ALA A 185 -1.04 4.93 5.38
C ALA A 185 -1.10 4.92 6.91
N SER A 186 -0.49 3.92 7.54
CA SER A 186 -0.48 3.76 9.00
C SER A 186 0.18 4.95 9.73
N ILE A 187 1.32 5.45 9.23
CA ILE A 187 2.01 6.58 9.86
C ILE A 187 1.27 7.89 9.63
N SER A 188 0.72 8.12 8.45
CA SER A 188 -0.05 9.33 8.14
C SER A 188 -1.33 9.41 8.97
N ARG A 189 -2.08 8.31 9.12
CA ARG A 189 -3.22 8.23 10.04
C ARG A 189 -2.82 8.50 11.49
N LYS A 190 -1.68 7.95 11.94
CA LYS A 190 -1.17 8.19 13.31
C LYS A 190 -0.82 9.66 13.55
N ILE A 191 -0.20 10.32 12.57
CA ILE A 191 0.09 11.77 12.64
C ILE A 191 -1.23 12.55 12.67
N LEU A 192 -2.19 12.20 11.81
CA LEU A 192 -3.50 12.86 11.76
C LEU A 192 -4.27 12.73 13.08
N ALA A 193 -4.30 11.53 13.64
CA ALA A 193 -4.89 11.24 14.94
C ALA A 193 -4.31 12.14 16.03
N LYS A 194 -2.98 12.32 16.00
CA LYS A 194 -2.27 13.15 16.97
C LYS A 194 -2.57 14.63 16.81
N ILE A 195 -2.53 15.18 15.59
CA ILE A 195 -2.75 16.62 15.36
C ILE A 195 -4.21 17.02 15.58
N ARG A 196 -5.16 16.10 15.32
CA ARG A 196 -6.60 16.31 15.60
C ARG A 196 -6.99 15.93 17.03
N ASN A 197 -6.07 15.39 17.83
CA ASN A 197 -6.35 14.81 19.15
C ASN A 197 -7.53 13.81 19.11
N SER A 198 -7.61 13.00 18.06
CA SER A 198 -8.71 12.07 17.83
C SER A 198 -8.27 10.63 18.00
N LYS A 199 -8.83 9.95 19.00
CA LYS A 199 -8.62 8.52 19.24
C LYS A 199 -9.43 7.63 18.29
N SER A 200 -10.36 8.19 17.52
CA SER A 200 -11.14 7.42 16.55
C SER A 200 -10.35 7.13 15.27
N ILE A 201 -9.30 7.91 15.00
CA ILE A 201 -8.40 7.68 13.88
C ILE A 201 -7.36 6.65 14.33
N LYS A 202 -7.53 5.41 13.89
CA LYS A 202 -6.61 4.31 14.17
C LYS A 202 -5.52 4.22 13.09
N SER A 203 -4.48 3.45 13.39
CA SER A 203 -3.39 3.12 12.45
C SER A 203 -3.76 2.05 11.42
N TRP A 204 -4.98 1.52 11.51
CA TRP A 204 -5.63 0.54 10.64
C TRP A 204 -7.11 0.93 10.51
N ILE A 205 -7.85 0.25 9.64
CA ILE A 205 -9.24 0.61 9.32
C ILE A 205 -10.21 -0.25 10.12
N THR A 206 -11.34 0.35 10.46
CA THR A 206 -12.40 -0.28 11.24
C THR A 206 -13.70 -0.02 10.51
N LEU A 207 -14.34 -1.08 10.00
CA LEU A 207 -15.56 -0.93 9.19
C LEU A 207 -15.33 0.02 7.99
N ASP A 208 -16.42 0.55 7.42
CA ASP A 208 -16.36 1.60 6.41
C ASP A 208 -16.19 3.01 7.02
N GLU A 209 -15.67 3.11 8.25
CA GLU A 209 -15.53 4.38 9.01
C GLU A 209 -14.22 5.12 8.69
N GLY A 210 -13.46 4.67 7.69
CA GLY A 210 -12.24 5.33 7.26
C GLY A 210 -12.49 6.73 6.70
N SER A 211 -11.42 7.54 6.66
CA SER A 211 -11.44 8.89 6.12
C SER A 211 -10.33 9.05 5.06
N PRO A 212 -10.51 9.90 4.03
CA PRO A 212 -11.75 10.49 3.58
C PRO A 212 -12.75 9.41 3.13
N ALA A 213 -14.04 9.64 3.40
CA ALA A 213 -15.08 8.63 3.14
C ALA A 213 -15.11 8.04 1.72
N PRO A 214 -14.79 8.76 0.63
CA PRO A 214 -14.73 8.17 -0.71
C PRO A 214 -13.77 6.99 -0.83
N VAL A 215 -12.64 7.00 -0.13
CA VAL A 215 -11.65 5.89 -0.15
C VAL A 215 -12.25 4.59 0.40
N TYR A 216 -13.28 4.72 1.23
CA TYR A 216 -13.94 3.63 1.95
C TYR A 216 -15.34 3.32 1.42
N LYS A 217 -15.75 3.99 0.34
CA LYS A 217 -17.05 3.81 -0.32
C LYS A 217 -16.83 3.12 -1.66
N GLY A 218 -16.56 1.83 -1.60
CA GLY A 218 -16.44 0.95 -2.76
C GLY A 218 -17.43 -0.21 -2.71
N SER A 219 -17.45 -0.98 -3.78
CA SER A 219 -18.16 -2.26 -3.88
C SER A 219 -17.66 -3.30 -2.88
N ASN A 220 -16.40 -3.20 -2.45
CA ASN A 220 -15.81 -4.01 -1.40
C ASN A 220 -15.79 -3.20 -0.09
N SER A 221 -16.67 -3.57 0.82
CA SER A 221 -16.81 -2.95 2.14
C SER A 221 -15.71 -3.46 3.08
N GLU A 222 -15.02 -2.54 3.74
CA GLU A 222 -14.07 -2.82 4.84
C GLU A 222 -14.79 -3.42 6.06
N ALA A 223 -16.12 -3.36 6.11
CA ALA A 223 -16.91 -4.04 7.13
C ALA A 223 -17.13 -5.54 6.85
N THR A 224 -16.54 -6.11 5.79
CA THR A 224 -16.65 -7.54 5.53
C THR A 224 -15.95 -8.38 6.60
N ILE A 225 -16.60 -9.46 7.00
CA ILE A 225 -16.08 -10.44 7.96
C ILE A 225 -15.93 -11.83 7.34
N VAL A 226 -16.16 -11.97 6.04
CA VAL A 226 -16.00 -13.24 5.33
C VAL A 226 -14.79 -13.13 4.40
N GLN A 227 -13.77 -13.92 4.66
CA GLN A 227 -12.49 -13.90 3.95
C GLN A 227 -12.21 -15.28 3.38
N GLY A 228 -12.13 -15.40 2.04
CA GLY A 228 -11.89 -16.70 1.40
C GLY A 228 -12.92 -17.77 1.77
N GLY A 229 -14.16 -17.38 2.07
CA GLY A 229 -15.23 -18.26 2.52
C GLY A 229 -15.26 -18.55 4.03
N LEU A 230 -14.27 -18.08 4.78
CA LEU A 230 -14.21 -18.19 6.24
C LEU A 230 -14.89 -16.99 6.90
N ASN A 231 -15.87 -17.22 7.77
CA ASN A 231 -16.44 -16.18 8.61
C ASN A 231 -15.53 -15.94 9.83
N LEU A 232 -14.95 -14.74 9.93
CA LEU A 232 -13.99 -14.37 10.98
C LEU A 232 -14.64 -14.35 12.37
N LEU A 233 -15.96 -14.18 12.48
CA LEU A 233 -16.65 -14.24 13.76
C LEU A 233 -16.74 -15.65 14.34
N ASP A 234 -16.48 -16.69 13.53
CA ASP A 234 -16.46 -18.09 13.99
C ASP A 234 -15.11 -18.46 14.64
N LEU A 235 -14.11 -17.56 14.59
CA LEU A 235 -12.77 -17.77 15.13
C LEU A 235 -12.62 -17.25 16.57
N ASP A 236 -11.66 -17.78 17.32
CA ASP A 236 -11.25 -17.18 18.59
C ASP A 236 -10.47 -15.87 18.33
N LEU A 237 -11.16 -14.73 18.43
CA LEU A 237 -10.58 -13.39 18.27
C LEU A 237 -9.84 -12.95 19.55
N ALA A 238 -8.85 -13.74 19.95
CA ALA A 238 -8.01 -13.54 21.13
C ALA A 238 -8.82 -13.36 22.45
N GLY A 239 -9.91 -14.13 22.61
CA GLY A 239 -10.72 -14.13 23.81
C GLY A 239 -11.77 -13.01 23.91
N ILE A 240 -12.04 -12.24 22.84
CA ILE A 240 -13.19 -11.32 22.82
C ILE A 240 -14.48 -12.15 22.85
N PRO A 241 -15.36 -12.02 23.86
CA PRO A 241 -16.54 -12.87 23.99
C PRO A 241 -17.54 -12.71 22.83
N ASP A 242 -18.26 -13.78 22.51
CA ASP A 242 -19.39 -13.72 21.58
C ASP A 242 -20.46 -12.76 22.09
N GLY A 243 -21.01 -11.94 21.19
CA GLY A 243 -21.98 -10.90 21.51
C GLY A 243 -21.39 -9.57 21.99
N ASP A 244 -20.07 -9.48 22.19
CA ASP A 244 -19.42 -8.19 22.47
C ASP A 244 -19.45 -7.29 21.23
N SER A 245 -19.91 -6.05 21.39
CA SER A 245 -19.99 -5.04 20.32
C SER A 245 -18.63 -4.71 19.67
N THR A 246 -17.52 -4.97 20.35
CA THR A 246 -16.16 -4.76 19.85
C THR A 246 -15.67 -5.91 18.97
N ARG A 247 -16.30 -7.09 19.06
CA ARG A 247 -15.92 -8.29 18.31
C ARG A 247 -16.02 -8.09 16.81
N PHE A 248 -17.12 -7.47 16.37
CA PHE A 248 -17.32 -7.17 14.95
C PHE A 248 -16.27 -6.19 14.42
N LYS A 249 -15.92 -5.16 15.21
CA LYS A 249 -14.84 -4.22 14.85
C LYS A 249 -13.49 -4.92 14.78
N ALA A 250 -13.15 -5.75 15.76
CA ALA A 250 -11.90 -6.49 15.75
C ALA A 250 -11.77 -7.44 14.54
N ALA A 251 -12.88 -8.06 14.11
CA ALA A 251 -12.88 -8.93 12.92
C ALA A 251 -12.61 -8.15 11.62
N THR A 252 -13.21 -6.97 11.46
CA THR A 252 -13.03 -6.15 10.26
C THR A 252 -11.66 -5.49 10.21
N GLU A 253 -11.06 -5.19 11.37
CA GLU A 253 -9.71 -4.64 11.48
C GLU A 253 -8.58 -5.60 11.04
N ALA A 254 -8.90 -6.86 10.69
CA ALA A 254 -7.91 -7.88 10.34
C ALA A 254 -7.49 -7.88 8.85
N PHE A 255 -8.24 -7.23 7.97
CA PHE A 255 -7.99 -7.19 6.53
C PHE A 255 -8.31 -5.81 5.97
N ASP A 256 -7.47 -5.28 5.08
CA ASP A 256 -7.80 -4.11 4.26
C ASP A 256 -8.45 -4.56 2.95
N GLU A 257 -9.59 -4.00 2.55
CA GLU A 257 -10.32 -4.42 1.35
C GLU A 257 -9.87 -3.71 0.07
N ILE A 258 -10.10 -4.34 -1.08
CA ILE A 258 -9.62 -3.79 -2.35
C ILE A 258 -10.44 -2.58 -2.81
N LEU A 259 -9.86 -1.79 -3.71
CA LEU A 259 -10.60 -0.96 -4.65
C LEU A 259 -10.46 -1.57 -6.05
N THR A 260 -11.52 -1.51 -6.84
CA THR A 260 -11.40 -1.77 -8.28
C THR A 260 -10.61 -0.64 -8.95
N LYS A 261 -10.11 -0.90 -10.16
CA LYS A 261 -9.42 0.11 -10.97
C LYS A 261 -10.30 1.35 -11.18
N GLN A 262 -11.60 1.17 -11.46
CA GLN A 262 -12.51 2.29 -11.69
C GLN A 262 -12.73 3.11 -10.42
N GLU A 263 -13.02 2.48 -9.29
CA GLU A 263 -13.22 3.20 -8.01
C GLU A 263 -11.97 3.98 -7.60
N THR A 264 -10.79 3.39 -7.84
CA THR A 264 -9.52 4.09 -7.62
C THR A 264 -9.40 5.34 -8.50
N LEU A 265 -9.72 5.22 -9.79
CA LEU A 265 -9.72 6.35 -10.71
C LEU A 265 -10.75 7.41 -10.32
N ASP A 266 -11.92 7.03 -9.83
CA ASP A 266 -12.95 7.97 -9.39
C ASP A 266 -12.47 8.81 -8.19
N ILE A 267 -11.63 8.23 -7.32
CA ILE A 267 -10.99 8.94 -6.20
C ILE A 267 -9.85 9.85 -6.67
N ALA A 268 -9.03 9.39 -7.63
CA ALA A 268 -7.86 10.13 -8.10
C ALA A 268 -8.19 11.24 -9.11
N THR A 269 -9.19 11.03 -9.97
CA THR A 269 -9.55 11.94 -11.08
C THR A 269 -9.80 13.39 -10.66
N PRO A 270 -10.43 13.71 -9.51
CA PRO A 270 -10.57 15.10 -9.05
C PRO A 270 -9.26 15.86 -8.92
N PHE A 271 -8.14 15.16 -8.74
CA PHE A 271 -6.80 15.72 -8.61
C PHE A 271 -6.03 15.77 -9.94
N ILE A 272 -6.58 15.24 -11.04
CA ILE A 272 -5.92 15.21 -12.35
C ILE A 272 -6.52 16.30 -13.23
N LYS A 273 -5.68 17.21 -13.74
CA LYS A 273 -6.12 18.19 -14.74
C LYS A 273 -6.25 17.50 -16.09
N MET A 274 -7.46 17.56 -16.65
CA MET A 274 -7.74 17.17 -18.04
C MET A 274 -7.20 18.18 -19.04
#